data_AF-X1NTF3-F1
#
_entry.id   AF-X1NTF3-F1
#
_cell.length_a   1.000
_cell.length_b   1.000
_cell.length_c   1.000
_cell.angle_alpha   90.00
_cell.angle_beta   90.00
_cell.angle_gamma   90.00
#
_symmetry.space_group_name_H-M   'P 1'
#
loop_
_entity.id
_entity.type
_entity.pdbx_description
1 polymer ?
#
loop_
_entity_poly.entity_id
_entity_poly.type
_entity_poly.pdbx_seq_one_letter_code
_entity_poly.pdbx_strand_id
1 'polypeptide(L)'
;MALPTTFDMLWMGKLGVAALASVGIVQSLRMAMISPIIGLSVGGGAVVARYVGAGDQERANLAMFQSLVLFLLIVGSIGLAGFIFARPLLRLLGVGEDVIPLALSYARIIFAGLL
;
A
#
# COMPACT_ATOMS: atom_id res chain seq x y z
N MET A 1 7.45 -10.75 -12.09
CA MET A 1 6.93 -10.18 -10.81
C MET A 1 5.70 -10.93 -10.25
N ALA A 2 5.34 -12.13 -10.75
CA ALA A 2 4.13 -12.87 -10.32
C ALA A 2 4.42 -14.15 -9.48
N LEU A 3 5.66 -14.61 -9.41
CA LEU A 3 6.00 -15.89 -8.77
C LEU A 3 5.66 -15.96 -7.27
N PRO A 4 5.94 -14.93 -6.44
CA PRO A 4 5.63 -15.00 -5.01
C PRO A 4 4.13 -15.08 -4.75
N THR A 5 3.35 -14.26 -5.44
CA THR A 5 1.88 -14.19 -5.25
C THR A 5 1.19 -15.47 -5.70
N THR A 6 1.66 -16.11 -6.77
CA THR A 6 1.11 -17.39 -7.22
C THR A 6 1.43 -18.52 -6.23
N PHE A 7 2.61 -18.49 -5.61
CA PHE A 7 3.00 -19.47 -4.60
C PHE A 7 2.17 -19.29 -3.32
N ASP A 8 1.97 -18.06 -2.85
CA ASP A 8 1.12 -17.74 -1.71
C ASP A 8 -0.33 -18.20 -1.94
N MET A 9 -0.89 -17.96 -3.14
CA MET A 9 -2.24 -18.41 -3.50
C MET A 9 -2.35 -19.95 -3.56
N LEU A 10 -1.32 -20.63 -4.09
CA LEU A 10 -1.27 -22.10 -4.15
C LEU A 10 -1.22 -22.74 -2.76
N TRP A 11 -0.46 -22.16 -1.84
CA TRP A 11 -0.34 -22.65 -0.48
C TRP A 11 -1.61 -22.38 0.34
N MET A 12 -2.22 -21.21 0.17
CA MET A 12 -3.47 -20.83 0.84
C MET A 12 -4.70 -21.56 0.28
N GLY A 13 -4.71 -21.92 -1.01
CA GLY A 13 -5.75 -22.77 -1.60
C GLY A 13 -5.86 -24.15 -0.95
N LYS A 14 -4.77 -24.65 -0.35
CA LYS A 14 -4.77 -25.91 0.42
C LYS A 14 -5.35 -25.77 1.84
N LEU A 15 -5.45 -24.54 2.37
CA LEU A 15 -5.98 -24.24 3.70
C LEU A 15 -7.51 -24.03 3.72
N GLY A 16 -8.17 -24.02 2.55
CA GLY A 16 -9.63 -23.99 2.39
C GLY A 16 -10.17 -22.73 1.71
N VAL A 17 -11.43 -22.80 1.23
CA VAL A 17 -12.08 -21.75 0.43
C VAL A 17 -12.16 -20.40 1.17
N ALA A 18 -12.34 -20.43 2.50
CA ALA A 18 -12.36 -19.23 3.33
C ALA A 18 -11.01 -18.51 3.40
N ALA A 19 -9.88 -19.25 3.39
CA ALA A 19 -8.54 -18.68 3.36
C ALA A 19 -8.22 -18.04 2.00
N LEU A 20 -8.72 -18.63 0.90
CA LEU A 20 -8.55 -18.06 -0.43
C LEU A 20 -9.35 -16.76 -0.62
N ALA A 21 -10.58 -16.72 -0.11
CA ALA A 21 -11.44 -15.53 -0.19
C ALA A 21 -10.88 -14.33 0.60
N SER A 22 -10.32 -14.59 1.79
CA SER A 22 -9.71 -13.54 2.61
C SER A 22 -8.44 -12.97 1.98
N VAL A 23 -7.65 -13.78 1.27
CA VAL A 23 -6.47 -13.32 0.51
C VAL A 23 -6.88 -12.37 -0.61
N GLY A 24 -7.97 -12.65 -1.34
CA GLY A 24 -8.48 -11.76 -2.38
C GLY A 24 -8.82 -10.36 -1.83
N ILE A 25 -9.52 -10.33 -0.69
CA ILE A 25 -9.87 -9.09 0.01
C ILE A 25 -8.63 -8.30 0.47
N VAL A 26 -7.67 -8.99 1.11
CA VAL A 26 -6.42 -8.36 1.57
C VAL A 26 -5.57 -7.88 0.39
N GLN A 27 -5.59 -8.59 -0.73
CA GLN A 27 -4.87 -8.20 -1.94
C GLN A 27 -5.49 -6.95 -2.59
N SER A 28 -6.83 -6.87 -2.66
CA SER A 28 -7.52 -5.66 -3.11
C SER A 28 -7.21 -4.45 -2.23
N LEU A 29 -7.20 -4.65 -0.90
CA LEU A 29 -6.82 -3.61 0.05
C LEU A 29 -5.37 -3.16 -0.16
N ARG A 30 -4.43 -4.10 -0.33
CA ARG A 30 -3.02 -3.81 -0.62
C ARG A 30 -2.84 -3.01 -1.91
N MET A 31 -3.54 -3.40 -2.98
CA MET A 31 -3.48 -2.70 -4.27
C MET A 31 -3.99 -1.27 -4.16
N ALA A 32 -5.12 -1.06 -3.46
CA ALA A 32 -5.65 0.28 -3.21
C ALA A 32 -4.62 1.16 -2.50
N MET A 33 -3.93 0.63 -1.50
CA MET A 33 -2.90 1.35 -0.75
C MET A 33 -1.63 1.67 -1.55
N ILE A 34 -1.19 0.76 -2.43
CA ILE A 34 0.02 0.96 -3.24
C ILE A 34 -0.23 1.92 -4.42
N SER A 35 -1.47 2.02 -4.91
CA SER A 35 -1.81 2.87 -6.07
C SER A 35 -1.35 4.34 -5.97
N PRO A 36 -1.55 5.09 -4.86
CA PRO A 36 -1.06 6.46 -4.73
C PRO A 36 0.47 6.54 -4.66
N ILE A 37 1.12 5.52 -4.09
CA ILE A 37 2.60 5.43 -3.99
C ILE A 37 3.20 5.36 -5.40
N ILE A 38 2.63 4.51 -6.27
CA ILE A 38 3.05 4.40 -7.67
C ILE A 38 2.85 5.73 -8.40
N GLY A 39 1.70 6.37 -8.22
CA GLY A 39 1.40 7.66 -8.84
C GLY A 39 2.41 8.76 -8.47
N LEU A 40 2.78 8.83 -7.19
CA LEU A 40 3.80 9.76 -6.70
C LEU A 40 5.20 9.45 -7.25
N SER A 41 5.59 8.18 -7.28
CA SER A 41 6.90 7.79 -7.82
C SER A 41 7.04 8.17 -9.30
N VAL A 42 6.00 7.92 -10.10
CA VAL A 42 6.00 8.27 -11.52
C VAL A 42 5.91 9.79 -11.72
N GLY A 43 4.99 10.46 -11.04
CA GLY A 43 4.78 11.90 -11.15
C GLY A 43 5.97 12.72 -10.66
N GLY A 44 6.47 12.43 -9.46
CA GLY A 44 7.65 13.08 -8.89
C GLY A 44 8.90 12.84 -9.74
N GLY A 45 9.11 11.60 -10.20
CA GLY A 45 10.20 11.25 -11.11
C GLY A 45 10.15 12.03 -12.42
N ALA A 46 8.98 12.19 -13.03
CA ALA A 46 8.81 12.96 -14.26
C ALA A 46 9.11 14.47 -14.06
N VAL A 47 8.73 15.04 -12.92
CA VAL A 47 9.03 16.45 -12.60
C VAL A 47 10.52 16.66 -12.40
N VAL A 48 11.18 15.79 -11.63
CA VAL A 48 12.63 15.84 -11.41
C VAL A 48 13.38 15.66 -12.75
N ALA A 49 13.01 14.66 -13.55
CA ALA A 49 13.62 14.41 -14.85
C ALA A 49 13.51 15.61 -15.80
N ARG A 50 12.39 16.35 -15.74
CA ARG A 50 12.21 17.58 -16.54
C ARG A 50 13.19 18.67 -16.16
N TYR A 51 13.42 18.91 -14.87
CA TYR A 51 14.38 19.94 -14.43
C TYR A 51 15.84 19.51 -14.66
N VAL A 52 16.15 18.22 -14.46
CA VAL A 52 17.48 17.66 -14.79
C VAL A 52 17.76 17.81 -16.30
N GLY A 53 16.80 17.46 -17.15
CA GLY A 53 16.93 17.60 -18.61
C GLY A 53 17.05 19.04 -19.10
N ALA A 54 16.58 20.02 -18.31
CA ALA A 54 16.74 21.45 -18.59
C ALA A 54 18.07 22.03 -18.09
N GLY A 55 18.92 21.23 -17.42
CA GLY A 55 20.17 21.70 -16.81
C GLY A 55 19.99 22.50 -15.52
N ASP A 56 18.76 22.60 -15.00
CA ASP A 56 18.41 23.39 -13.83
C ASP A 56 18.50 22.52 -12.56
N GLN A 57 19.74 22.31 -12.10
CA GLN A 57 20.07 21.51 -10.90
C GLN A 57 19.39 22.03 -9.63
N GLU A 58 19.27 23.35 -9.47
CA GLU A 58 18.67 23.95 -8.28
C GLU A 58 17.18 23.59 -8.17
N ARG A 59 16.43 23.76 -9.27
CA ARG A 59 15.02 23.36 -9.30
C ARG A 59 14.82 21.86 -9.28
N ALA A 60 15.74 21.07 -9.85
CA ALA A 60 15.70 19.62 -9.76
C ALA A 60 15.79 19.14 -8.30
N ASN A 61 16.71 19.72 -7.52
CA ASN A 61 16.89 19.35 -6.12
C ASN A 61 15.68 19.79 -5.26
N LEU A 62 15.13 20.98 -5.52
CA LEU A 62 13.88 21.45 -4.92
C LEU A 62 12.70 20.52 -5.22
N ALA A 63 12.52 20.13 -6.48
CA ALA A 63 11.45 19.23 -6.90
C ALA A 63 11.60 17.83 -6.30
N MET A 64 12.83 17.34 -6.16
CA MET A 64 13.12 16.07 -5.49
C MET A 64 12.71 16.14 -4.01
N PHE A 65 13.12 17.20 -3.31
CA PHE A 65 12.77 17.40 -1.90
C PHE A 65 11.26 17.52 -1.70
N GLN A 66 10.58 18.30 -2.54
CA GLN A 66 9.11 18.41 -2.51
C GLN A 66 8.43 17.06 -2.75
N SER A 67 8.93 16.26 -3.71
CA SER A 67 8.40 14.93 -3.99
C SER A 67 8.59 13.99 -2.80
N LEU A 68 9.74 14.05 -2.12
CA LEU A 68 10.03 13.29 -0.90
C LEU A 68 9.09 13.67 0.26
N VAL A 69 8.88 14.96 0.49
CA VAL A 69 7.98 15.46 1.54
C VAL A 69 6.53 15.04 1.25
N LEU A 70 6.08 15.19 0.00
CA LEU A 70 4.75 14.73 -0.42
C LEU A 70 4.59 13.22 -0.23
N PHE A 71 5.62 12.46 -0.58
CA PHE A 71 5.63 11.01 -0.39
C PHE A 71 5.47 10.63 1.09
N LEU A 72 6.27 11.22 1.99
CA LEU A 72 6.18 10.96 3.43
C LEU A 72 4.83 11.36 4.01
N LEU A 73 4.27 12.51 3.58
CA LEU A 73 2.96 12.96 4.03
C LEU A 73 1.84 12.00 3.60
N ILE A 74 1.86 11.55 2.34
CA ILE A 74 0.83 10.67 1.80
C ILE A 74 0.95 9.25 2.38
N VAL A 75 2.16 8.71 2.46
CA VAL A 75 2.40 7.39 3.05
C VAL A 75 2.06 7.40 4.54
N GLY A 76 2.53 8.40 5.29
CA GLY A 76 2.23 8.53 6.72
C GLY A 76 0.73 8.72 7.00
N SER A 77 0.03 9.52 6.20
CA SER A 77 -1.42 9.71 6.36
C SER A 77 -2.23 8.47 6.00
N ILE A 78 -1.86 7.75 4.92
CA ILE A 78 -2.50 6.47 4.56
C ILE A 78 -2.22 5.40 5.60
N GLY A 79 -0.97 5.30 6.10
CA GLY A 79 -0.59 4.35 7.14
C GLY A 79 -1.35 4.60 8.44
N LEU A 80 -1.41 5.86 8.88
CA LEU A 80 -2.13 6.26 10.09
C LEU A 80 -3.64 6.06 9.95
N ALA A 81 -4.24 6.49 8.85
CA ALA A 81 -5.66 6.27 8.57
C ALA A 81 -5.97 4.77 8.51
N GLY A 82 -5.14 3.99 7.84
CA GLY A 82 -5.24 2.55 7.78
C GLY A 82 -5.17 1.88 9.16
N PHE A 83 -4.25 2.31 10.02
CA PHE A 83 -4.11 1.78 11.38
C PHE A 83 -5.34 2.09 12.26
N ILE A 84 -5.87 3.32 12.18
CA ILE A 84 -7.05 3.76 12.95
C ILE A 84 -8.33 3.10 12.42
N PHE A 85 -8.51 3.07 11.10
CA PHE A 85 -9.71 2.56 10.45
C PHE A 85 -9.63 1.08 10.05
N ALA A 86 -8.60 0.35 10.49
CA ALA A 86 -8.41 -1.07 10.14
C ALA A 86 -9.66 -1.92 10.42
N ARG A 87 -10.27 -1.75 11.61
CA ARG A 87 -11.45 -2.52 12.03
C ARG A 87 -12.69 -2.25 11.16
N PRO A 88 -13.12 -0.98 10.94
CA PRO A 88 -14.23 -0.71 10.05
C PRO A 88 -13.94 -1.07 8.59
N LEU A 89 -12.71 -0.90 8.08
CA LEU A 89 -12.31 -1.36 6.75
C LEU A 89 -12.51 -2.87 6.58
N LEU A 90 -12.07 -3.68 7.55
CA LEU A 90 -12.23 -5.13 7.52
C LEU A 90 -13.71 -5.55 7.57
N ARG A 91 -14.55 -4.87 8.37
CA ARG A 91 -16.00 -5.10 8.36
C ARG A 91 -16.64 -4.74 7.02
N LEU A 92 -16.23 -3.61 6.43
CA LEU A 92 -16.77 -3.12 5.15
C LEU A 92 -16.39 -4.04 3.98
N LEU A 93 -15.26 -4.72 4.10
CA LEU A 93 -14.82 -5.75 3.16
C LEU A 93 -15.50 -7.12 3.36
N GLY A 94 -16.44 -7.24 4.30
CA GLY A 94 -17.22 -8.47 4.50
C GLY A 94 -16.48 -9.57 5.25
N VAL A 95 -15.42 -9.24 6.01
CA VAL A 95 -14.72 -10.21 6.86
C VAL A 95 -15.64 -10.62 8.01
N GLY A 96 -15.93 -11.93 8.11
CA GLY A 96 -16.76 -12.48 9.18
C GLY A 96 -16.19 -12.19 10.58
N GLU A 97 -17.07 -11.96 11.56
CA GLU A 97 -16.72 -11.54 12.94
C GLU A 97 -15.66 -12.45 13.58
N ASP A 98 -15.67 -13.74 13.25
CA ASP A 98 -14.74 -14.75 13.78
C ASP A 98 -13.29 -14.57 13.28
N VAL A 99 -13.11 -13.93 12.12
CA VAL A 99 -11.82 -13.73 11.45
C VAL A 99 -11.28 -12.31 11.65
N ILE A 100 -12.14 -11.36 12.05
CA ILE A 100 -11.76 -9.97 12.32
C ILE A 100 -10.56 -9.87 13.28
N PRO A 101 -10.47 -10.59 14.41
CA PRO A 101 -9.35 -10.44 15.34
C PRO A 101 -7.99 -10.77 14.69
N LEU A 102 -7.96 -11.82 13.86
CA LEU A 102 -6.76 -12.31 13.18
C LEU A 102 -6.39 -11.41 11.98
N ALA A 103 -7.40 -10.97 11.22
CA ALA A 103 -7.20 -10.03 10.11
C ALA A 103 -6.73 -8.66 10.59
N LEU A 104 -7.14 -8.24 11.79
CA LEU A 104 -6.81 -6.94 12.36
C LEU A 104 -5.37 -6.89 12.89
N SER A 105 -4.87 -7.97 13.50
CA SER A 105 -3.45 -8.09 13.85
C SER A 105 -2.57 -8.09 12.60
N TYR A 106 -2.96 -8.83 11.55
CA TYR A 106 -2.23 -8.83 10.28
C TYR A 106 -2.24 -7.44 9.59
N ALA A 107 -3.40 -6.79 9.55
CA ALA A 107 -3.55 -5.46 8.97
C ALA A 107 -2.74 -4.43 9.75
N ARG A 108 -2.74 -4.45 11.08
CA ARG A 108 -1.92 -3.55 11.92
C ARG A 108 -0.42 -3.72 11.66
N ILE A 109 0.07 -4.94 11.46
CA ILE A 109 1.48 -5.18 11.12
C ILE A 109 1.82 -4.56 9.76
N ILE A 110 0.93 -4.70 8.77
CA ILE A 110 1.11 -4.08 7.45
C ILE A 110 1.08 -2.55 7.55
N PHE A 111 0.13 -1.97 8.29
CA PHE A 111 0.05 -0.52 8.48
C PHE A 111 1.23 0.03 9.27
N ALA A 112 1.71 -0.70 10.28
CA ALA A 112 2.89 -0.34 11.04
C ALA A 112 4.19 -0.43 10.21
N GLY A 113 4.28 -1.34 9.25
CA GLY A 113 5.39 -1.39 8.30
C GLY A 113 5.33 -0.33 7.20
N LEU A 114 4.18 0.34 7.05
CA LEU A 114 3.99 1.44 6.10
C LEU A 114 4.30 2.81 6.72
N LEU A 115 4.22 2.93 8.04
CA LEU A 115 4.58 4.12 8.84
C LEU A 115 6.09 4.19 9.05
#